data_AF-A0A1G4IZK1-F1
#
_entry.id   AF-A0A1G4IZK1-F1
#
_cell.length_a   1.000
_cell.length_b   1.000
_cell.length_c   1.000
_cell.angle_alpha   90.00
_cell.angle_beta   90.00
_cell.angle_gamma   90.00
#
_symmetry.space_group_name_H-M   'P 1'
#
loop_
_entity.id
_entity.type
_entity.pdbx_description
1 polymer ?
#
loop_
_entity_poly.entity_id
_entity_poly.type
_entity_poly.pdbx_seq_one_letter_code
_entity_poly.pdbx_strand_id
1 'polypeptide(L)'
;MSAYSRGTIDSENYQKYRLTYPKSLYDAIVAYHSGRKNRALDIGCGTGLGTFPLLNHFDEVTGCDPSAKMLEAAQIEKGRLPNSLQGRIIFEKVLGEDLADRFASNSIDLICGGESIQYVDFKKFFEAVHKTLRPGGTLAFWFYADPVFVNNLKATQIFKNFCYEDGRYFQSVLPSQIEIIRCLGQNIEIPKSMFENIVSEVNYPGTSGRGSTQFRITKWFSLQDLRNFMSTWGYYQNWLEQNKGNCEDIIEVLMKKLKSECGFKEEKTYELEWETSYYLARKKASI
;
A
#
# COMPACT_ATOMS: atom_id res chain seq x y z
N MET A 1 -10.82 14.31 0.36
CA MET A 1 -10.65 13.37 1.50
C MET A 1 -10.94 11.95 1.01
N SER A 2 -10.03 11.00 1.23
CA SER A 2 -10.16 9.61 0.73
C SER A 2 -11.27 8.84 1.47
N ALA A 3 -11.76 7.74 0.89
CA ALA A 3 -12.74 6.86 1.57
C ALA A 3 -12.20 6.32 2.90
N TYR A 4 -10.89 6.07 2.97
CA TYR A 4 -10.18 5.65 4.18
C TYR A 4 -10.29 6.70 5.31
N SER A 5 -10.02 7.97 5.01
CA SER A 5 -10.12 9.05 5.99
C SER A 5 -11.56 9.41 6.37
N ARG A 6 -12.54 9.13 5.51
CA ARG A 6 -13.98 9.27 5.84
C ARG A 6 -14.49 8.16 6.77
N GLY A 7 -13.71 7.10 7.01
CA GLY A 7 -14.11 5.97 7.85
C GLY A 7 -15.13 5.02 7.19
N THR A 8 -15.33 5.13 5.88
CA THR A 8 -16.33 4.32 5.15
C THR A 8 -15.81 2.92 4.81
N ILE A 9 -14.49 2.72 4.86
CA ILE A 9 -13.85 1.44 4.60
C ILE A 9 -14.06 0.49 5.78
N ASP A 10 -14.47 -0.74 5.50
CA ASP A 10 -14.52 -1.82 6.47
C ASP A 10 -13.09 -2.28 6.80
N SER A 11 -12.60 -1.92 7.99
CA SER A 11 -11.23 -2.18 8.42
C SER A 11 -11.00 -3.66 8.76
N GLU A 12 -12.02 -4.42 9.16
CA GLU A 12 -11.90 -5.86 9.41
C GLU A 12 -11.71 -6.61 8.10
N ASN A 13 -12.56 -6.32 7.10
CA ASN A 13 -12.41 -6.90 5.77
C ASN A 13 -11.12 -6.43 5.09
N TYR A 14 -10.72 -5.17 5.30
CA TYR A 14 -9.42 -4.68 4.84
C TYR A 14 -8.27 -5.51 5.42
N GLN A 15 -8.22 -5.68 6.75
CA GLN A 15 -7.20 -6.47 7.42
C GLN A 15 -7.16 -7.93 6.96
N LYS A 16 -8.33 -8.53 6.68
CA LYS A 16 -8.44 -9.93 6.32
C LYS A 16 -8.07 -10.22 4.85
N TYR A 17 -8.44 -9.32 3.94
CA TYR A 17 -8.41 -9.62 2.50
C TYR A 17 -7.40 -8.79 1.70
N ARG A 18 -6.79 -7.75 2.28
CA ARG A 18 -5.71 -7.02 1.58
C ARG A 18 -4.43 -7.84 1.51
N LEU A 19 -3.63 -7.54 0.50
CA LEU A 19 -2.33 -8.14 0.32
C LEU A 19 -1.38 -7.70 1.44
N THR A 20 -0.62 -8.66 1.93
CA THR A 20 0.54 -8.41 2.78
C THR A 20 1.79 -8.27 1.92
N TYR A 21 2.79 -7.56 2.45
CA TYR A 21 4.06 -7.37 1.79
C TYR A 21 5.03 -8.53 2.11
N PRO A 22 5.81 -9.01 1.13
CA PRO A 22 6.72 -10.14 1.33
C PRO A 22 7.91 -9.74 2.21
N LYS A 23 8.46 -10.72 2.94
CA LYS A 23 9.68 -10.52 3.76
C LYS A 23 10.84 -9.92 2.94
N SER A 24 10.97 -10.32 1.67
CA SER A 24 12.02 -9.84 0.77
C SER A 24 12.01 -8.31 0.56
N LEU A 25 10.84 -7.66 0.62
CA LEU A 25 10.75 -6.19 0.55
C LEU A 25 11.41 -5.56 1.78
N TYR A 26 11.08 -6.05 2.98
CA TYR A 26 11.67 -5.56 4.22
C TYR A 26 13.16 -5.87 4.30
N ASP A 27 13.60 -7.04 3.82
CA ASP A 27 15.01 -7.39 3.73
C ASP A 27 15.77 -6.40 2.82
N ALA A 28 15.19 -6.01 1.67
CA ALA A 28 15.78 -5.01 0.79
C ALA A 28 15.86 -3.62 1.44
N ILE A 29 14.80 -3.18 2.13
CA ILE A 29 14.79 -1.91 2.90
C ILE A 29 15.89 -1.94 3.97
N VAL A 30 15.99 -3.03 4.72
CA VAL A 30 16.95 -3.18 5.83
C VAL A 30 18.39 -3.32 5.33
N ALA A 31 18.61 -3.93 4.15
CA ALA A 31 19.91 -4.00 3.50
C ALA A 31 20.38 -2.63 2.99
N TYR A 32 19.45 -1.80 2.50
CA TYR A 32 19.73 -0.42 2.10
C TYR A 32 19.96 0.52 3.31
N HIS A 33 19.24 0.28 4.40
CA HIS A 33 19.30 1.08 5.62
C HIS A 33 20.69 1.02 6.27
N SER A 34 21.20 2.18 6.68
CA SER A 34 22.51 2.31 7.34
C SER A 34 22.41 2.99 8.69
N GLY A 35 23.10 2.46 9.69
CA GLY A 35 23.18 3.02 11.04
C GLY A 35 22.28 2.32 12.05
N ARG A 36 21.90 3.04 13.11
CA ARG A 36 21.06 2.51 14.19
C ARG A 36 19.65 2.19 13.69
N LYS A 37 19.03 1.17 14.28
CA LYS A 37 17.67 0.66 13.97
C LYS A 37 16.77 0.76 15.19
N ASN A 38 16.76 1.92 15.84
CA ASN A 38 16.05 2.09 17.10
C ASN A 38 14.58 2.41 16.83
N ARG A 39 14.30 3.32 15.87
CA ARG A 39 12.94 3.84 15.66
C ARG A 39 12.54 3.83 14.19
N ALA A 40 11.48 3.10 13.88
CA ALA A 40 10.81 3.12 12.58
C ALA A 40 9.42 3.75 12.69
N LEU A 41 9.03 4.47 11.65
CA LEU A 41 7.74 5.14 11.52
C LEU A 41 7.09 4.73 10.20
N ASP A 42 5.87 4.19 10.25
CA ASP A 42 5.09 3.81 9.07
C ASP A 42 3.91 4.77 8.90
N ILE A 43 3.85 5.49 7.78
CA ILE A 43 2.87 6.54 7.52
C ILE A 43 1.75 6.06 6.60
N GLY A 44 0.52 6.43 6.95
CA GLY A 44 -0.68 5.79 6.41
C GLY A 44 -0.69 4.30 6.72
N CYS A 45 -0.40 3.93 7.98
CA CYS A 45 -0.22 2.54 8.39
C CYS A 45 -1.47 1.68 8.22
N GLY A 46 -2.65 2.28 8.05
CA GLY A 46 -3.92 1.58 8.00
C GLY A 46 -4.10 0.70 9.24
N THR A 47 -4.42 -0.57 8.99
CA THR A 47 -4.60 -1.60 10.03
C THR A 47 -3.28 -2.20 10.53
N GLY A 48 -2.13 -1.68 10.09
CA GLY A 48 -0.80 -2.11 10.54
C GLY A 48 -0.14 -3.19 9.67
N LEU A 49 -0.72 -3.54 8.51
CA LEU A 49 -0.16 -4.58 7.60
C LEU A 49 1.31 -4.31 7.22
N GLY A 50 1.66 -3.05 6.97
CA GLY A 50 3.03 -2.59 6.69
C GLY A 50 3.90 -2.40 7.94
N THR A 51 3.25 -2.18 9.08
CA THR A 51 3.89 -1.75 10.32
C THR A 51 4.40 -2.93 11.14
N PHE A 52 3.58 -3.98 11.32
CA PHE A 52 3.94 -5.11 12.16
C PHE A 52 5.25 -5.82 11.75
N PRO A 53 5.54 -6.03 10.45
CA PRO A 53 6.80 -6.68 10.05
C PRO A 53 8.07 -5.91 10.45
N LEU A 54 7.98 -4.58 10.67
CA LEU A 54 9.11 -3.75 11.11
C LEU A 54 9.62 -4.12 12.51
N LEU A 55 8.79 -4.75 13.35
CA LEU A 55 9.18 -5.23 14.69
C LEU A 55 10.32 -6.26 14.64
N ASN A 56 10.50 -6.94 13.50
CA ASN A 56 11.60 -7.88 13.31
C ASN A 56 12.94 -7.19 13.10
N HIS A 57 12.94 -5.87 12.85
CA HIS A 57 14.12 -5.14 12.37
C HIS A 57 14.45 -3.88 13.18
N PHE A 58 13.46 -3.29 13.87
CA PHE A 58 13.62 -2.05 14.64
C PHE A 58 13.13 -2.20 16.08
N ASP A 59 13.82 -1.56 17.03
CA ASP A 59 13.51 -1.67 18.46
C ASP A 59 12.12 -1.11 18.81
N GLU A 60 11.76 0.04 18.24
CA GLU A 60 10.47 0.69 18.41
C GLU A 60 9.87 1.04 17.05
N VAL A 61 8.57 0.80 16.92
CA VAL A 61 7.80 1.03 15.70
C VAL A 61 6.60 1.92 16.02
N THR A 62 6.36 2.94 15.22
CA THR A 62 5.15 3.75 15.29
C THR A 62 4.40 3.68 13.96
N GLY A 63 3.14 3.27 13.99
CA GLY A 63 2.23 3.42 12.84
C GLY A 63 1.44 4.71 12.97
N CYS A 64 1.43 5.53 11.92
CA CYS A 64 0.67 6.76 11.85
C CYS A 64 -0.40 6.68 10.75
N ASP A 65 -1.65 7.01 11.07
CA ASP A 65 -2.73 7.09 10.09
C ASP A 65 -3.73 8.19 10.45
N PRO A 66 -4.30 8.94 9.49
CA PRO A 66 -5.36 9.91 9.80
C PRO A 66 -6.70 9.26 10.19
N SER A 67 -6.94 7.99 9.88
CA SER A 67 -8.21 7.30 10.08
C SER A 67 -8.26 6.61 11.45
N ALA A 68 -9.09 7.13 12.36
CA ALA A 68 -9.31 6.51 13.67
C ALA A 68 -9.79 5.05 13.55
N LYS A 69 -10.68 4.77 12.58
CA LYS A 69 -11.21 3.43 12.32
C LYS A 69 -10.12 2.42 11.91
N MET A 70 -9.11 2.88 11.17
CA MET A 70 -7.96 2.04 10.81
C MET A 70 -7.06 1.78 12.02
N LEU A 71 -6.80 2.82 12.82
CA LEU A 71 -6.01 2.70 14.04
C LEU A 71 -6.68 1.81 15.08
N GLU A 72 -8.00 1.82 15.20
CA GLU A 72 -8.76 0.90 16.05
C GLU A 72 -8.50 -0.57 15.65
N ALA A 73 -8.57 -0.89 14.36
CA ALA A 73 -8.23 -2.21 13.86
C ALA A 73 -6.75 -2.57 14.11
N ALA A 74 -5.83 -1.62 13.88
CA ALA A 74 -4.41 -1.82 14.19
C ALA A 74 -4.18 -2.11 15.69
N GLN A 75 -4.94 -1.45 16.57
CA GLN A 75 -4.88 -1.66 18.01
C GLN A 75 -5.43 -3.03 18.43
N ILE A 76 -6.47 -3.54 17.74
CA ILE A 76 -6.96 -4.91 17.91
C ILE A 76 -5.88 -5.92 17.51
N GLU A 77 -5.25 -5.74 16.36
CA GLU A 77 -4.16 -6.62 15.90
C GLU A 77 -2.94 -6.56 16.83
N LYS A 78 -2.60 -5.37 17.35
CA LYS A 78 -1.57 -5.22 18.39
C LYS A 78 -1.88 -6.08 19.62
N GLY A 79 -3.15 -6.15 20.04
CA GLY A 79 -3.58 -6.98 21.17
C GLY A 79 -3.35 -8.49 20.95
N ARG A 80 -3.14 -8.93 19.70
CA ARG A 80 -2.83 -10.34 19.36
C ARG A 80 -1.33 -10.63 19.36
N LEU A 81 -0.47 -9.62 19.49
CA LEU A 81 0.97 -9.82 19.59
C LEU A 81 1.35 -10.39 20.96
N PRO A 82 2.48 -11.13 21.07
CA PRO A 82 3.09 -11.44 22.35
C PRO A 82 3.33 -10.18 23.18
N ASN A 83 3.11 -10.26 24.50
CA ASN A 83 3.27 -9.13 25.43
C ASN A 83 4.64 -8.43 25.32
N SER A 84 5.70 -9.19 25.01
CA SER A 84 7.06 -8.66 24.80
C SER A 84 7.19 -7.74 23.58
N LEU A 85 6.30 -7.83 22.60
CA LEU A 85 6.29 -7.00 21.40
C LEU A 85 5.30 -5.84 21.48
N GLN A 86 4.25 -5.95 22.29
CA GLN A 86 3.22 -4.90 22.40
C GLN A 86 3.78 -3.56 22.88
N GLY A 87 4.79 -3.56 23.75
CA GLY A 87 5.46 -2.34 24.22
C GLY A 87 6.35 -1.67 23.17
N ARG A 88 6.72 -2.39 22.10
CA ARG A 88 7.61 -1.93 21.04
C ARG A 88 6.87 -1.31 19.85
N ILE A 89 5.54 -1.35 19.84
CA ILE A 89 4.73 -0.79 18.75
C ILE A 89 3.64 0.12 19.29
N ILE A 90 3.47 1.29 18.71
CA ILE A 90 2.36 2.21 19.01
C ILE A 90 1.68 2.67 17.72
N PHE A 91 0.42 3.04 17.82
CA PHE A 91 -0.38 3.54 16.71
C PHE A 91 -0.93 4.92 17.07
N GLU A 92 -0.70 5.90 16.22
CA GLU A 92 -1.04 7.31 16.50
C GLU A 92 -1.75 7.97 15.33
N LYS A 93 -2.67 8.88 15.64
CA LYS A 93 -3.38 9.67 14.63
C LYS A 93 -2.54 10.88 14.22
N VAL A 94 -1.80 10.73 13.12
CA VAL A 94 -0.88 11.75 12.60
C VAL A 94 -0.93 11.73 11.07
N LEU A 95 -0.96 12.91 10.44
CA LEU A 95 -0.81 13.05 8.99
C LEU A 95 0.66 12.95 8.59
N GLY A 96 0.94 12.47 7.37
CA GLY A 96 2.32 12.39 6.87
C GLY A 96 2.99 13.76 6.73
N GLU A 97 2.20 14.82 6.56
CA GLU A 97 2.64 16.20 6.50
C GLU A 97 2.95 16.80 7.87
N ASP A 98 2.41 16.23 8.95
CA ASP A 98 2.49 16.78 10.31
C ASP A 98 3.58 16.07 11.17
N LEU A 99 4.40 15.22 10.56
CA LEU A 99 5.42 14.44 11.27
C LEU A 99 6.43 15.31 12.01
N ALA A 100 6.78 16.47 11.47
CA ALA A 100 7.76 17.37 12.07
C ALA A 100 7.21 18.10 13.31
N ASP A 101 5.89 18.21 13.42
CA ASP A 101 5.22 18.80 14.59
C ASP A 101 5.05 17.76 15.70
N ARG A 102 4.86 16.49 15.32
CA ARG A 102 4.67 15.39 16.26
C ARG A 102 5.96 14.80 16.80
N PHE A 103 7.00 14.68 15.97
CA PHE A 103 8.23 13.97 16.31
C PHE A 103 9.41 14.93 16.33
N ALA A 104 10.34 14.71 17.27
CA ALA A 104 11.56 15.51 17.37
C ALA A 104 12.37 15.44 16.06
N SER A 105 13.03 16.54 15.71
CA SER A 105 13.91 16.58 14.55
C SER A 105 15.05 15.56 14.69
N ASN A 106 15.46 14.96 13.58
CA ASN A 106 16.54 13.97 13.53
C ASN A 106 16.38 12.76 14.47
N SER A 107 15.13 12.35 14.77
CA SER A 107 14.85 11.35 15.81
C SER A 107 14.42 9.98 15.30
N ILE A 108 14.12 9.85 14.00
CA ILE A 108 13.64 8.61 13.38
C ILE A 108 14.70 8.04 12.43
N ASP A 109 14.87 6.71 12.44
CA ASP A 109 15.87 6.02 11.64
C ASP A 109 15.33 5.59 10.27
N LEU A 110 14.08 5.11 10.25
CA LEU A 110 13.34 4.74 9.04
C LEU A 110 11.96 5.41 9.08
N ILE A 111 11.62 6.12 8.01
CA ILE A 111 10.22 6.49 7.72
C ILE A 111 9.81 5.67 6.50
N CYS A 112 8.67 4.98 6.57
CA CYS A 112 8.13 4.27 5.45
C CYS A 112 6.64 4.52 5.21
N GLY A 113 6.13 4.10 4.05
CA GLY A 113 4.70 4.09 3.76
C GLY A 113 4.38 3.17 2.58
N GLY A 114 3.54 2.16 2.82
CA GLY A 114 3.06 1.25 1.79
C GLY A 114 1.65 1.59 1.35
N GLU A 115 1.42 1.80 0.06
CA GLU A 115 0.08 2.14 -0.48
C GLU A 115 -0.56 3.38 0.17
N SER A 116 0.26 4.35 0.61
CA SER A 116 -0.24 5.54 1.34
C SER A 116 0.22 6.89 0.77
N ILE A 117 1.41 6.96 0.16
CA ILE A 117 2.06 8.22 -0.24
C ILE A 117 1.28 8.96 -1.34
N GLN A 118 0.45 8.28 -2.11
CA GLN A 118 -0.43 8.90 -3.11
C GLN A 118 -1.46 9.88 -2.52
N TYR A 119 -1.69 9.88 -1.20
CA TYR A 119 -2.65 10.75 -0.53
C TYR A 119 -2.08 12.06 0.03
N VAL A 120 -0.75 12.22 0.07
CA VAL A 120 -0.11 13.36 0.73
C VAL A 120 0.10 14.55 -0.22
N ASP A 121 0.26 15.74 0.35
CA ASP A 121 0.95 16.85 -0.33
C ASP A 121 2.45 16.55 -0.36
N PHE A 122 2.98 16.20 -1.54
CA PHE A 122 4.38 15.79 -1.67
C PHE A 122 5.38 16.80 -1.13
N LYS A 123 5.16 18.10 -1.37
CA LYS A 123 6.10 19.13 -0.92
C LYS A 123 6.16 19.15 0.61
N LYS A 124 5.00 19.25 1.26
CA LYS A 124 4.91 19.28 2.73
C LYS A 124 5.41 17.97 3.34
N PHE A 125 5.04 16.84 2.73
CA PHE A 125 5.47 15.52 3.16
C PHE A 125 6.99 15.36 3.15
N PHE A 126 7.67 15.67 2.04
CA PHE A 126 9.12 15.55 1.97
C PHE A 126 9.82 16.51 2.93
N GLU A 127 9.31 17.72 3.13
CA GLU A 127 9.82 18.65 4.14
C GLU A 127 9.69 18.09 5.56
N ALA A 128 8.55 17.49 5.90
CA ALA A 128 8.30 16.89 7.20
C ALA A 128 9.20 15.66 7.44
N VAL A 129 9.25 14.73 6.47
CA VAL A 129 10.14 13.56 6.49
C VAL A 129 11.59 13.97 6.67
N HIS A 130 12.04 14.96 5.88
CA HIS A 130 13.41 15.44 5.95
C HIS A 130 13.73 16.04 7.33
N LYS A 131 12.83 16.78 7.97
CA LYS A 131 13.04 17.30 9.34
C LYS A 131 13.11 16.18 10.38
N THR A 132 12.24 15.17 10.25
CA THR A 132 12.06 14.11 11.26
C THR A 132 13.14 13.02 11.18
N LEU A 133 13.56 12.60 9.98
CA LEU A 133 14.62 11.62 9.80
C LEU A 133 15.95 12.11 10.37
N ARG A 134 16.73 11.24 11.00
CA ARG A 134 18.13 11.54 11.31
C ARG A 134 18.98 11.67 10.03
N PRO A 135 20.12 12.36 10.08
CA PRO A 135 21.11 12.30 8.99
C PRO A 135 21.44 10.84 8.62
N GLY A 136 21.43 10.54 7.33
CA GLY A 136 21.64 9.18 6.83
C GLY A 136 20.48 8.19 7.09
N GLY A 137 19.36 8.66 7.66
CA GLY A 137 18.14 7.88 7.84
C GLY A 137 17.47 7.54 6.50
N THR A 138 16.57 6.56 6.51
CA THR A 138 15.96 6.02 5.30
C THR A 138 14.51 6.48 5.16
N LEU A 139 14.16 6.99 3.98
CA LEU A 139 12.79 7.03 3.50
C LEU A 139 12.56 5.81 2.61
N ALA A 140 11.49 5.06 2.82
CA ALA A 140 11.09 3.94 1.98
C ALA A 140 9.59 3.99 1.66
N PHE A 141 9.18 3.85 0.41
CA PHE A 141 7.76 3.72 0.10
C PHE A 141 7.55 2.80 -1.09
N TRP A 142 6.36 2.21 -1.18
CA TRP A 142 6.10 1.19 -2.17
C TRP A 142 4.64 1.12 -2.58
N PHE A 143 4.42 0.57 -3.76
CA PHE A 143 3.11 0.44 -4.37
C PHE A 143 2.88 -0.96 -4.94
N TYR A 144 1.63 -1.40 -4.94
CA TYR A 144 1.16 -2.44 -5.83
C TYR A 144 -0.10 -1.96 -6.55
N ALA A 145 -0.24 -2.31 -7.82
CA ALA A 145 -1.35 -1.87 -8.66
C ALA A 145 -2.18 -3.06 -9.14
N ASP A 146 -2.14 -3.31 -10.44
CA ASP A 146 -3.04 -4.27 -11.08
C ASP A 146 -2.54 -5.70 -10.92
N PRO A 147 -3.44 -6.66 -10.63
CA PRO A 147 -3.14 -8.06 -10.80
C PRO A 147 -3.02 -8.41 -12.28
N VAL A 148 -2.03 -9.22 -12.59
CA VAL A 148 -1.85 -9.94 -13.85
C VAL A 148 -2.22 -11.39 -13.62
N PHE A 149 -3.17 -11.90 -14.41
CA PHE A 149 -3.50 -13.32 -14.41
C PHE A 149 -2.42 -14.06 -15.22
N VAL A 150 -1.49 -14.72 -14.53
CA VAL A 150 -0.18 -15.18 -15.08
C VAL A 150 -0.32 -15.98 -16.37
N ASN A 151 -1.33 -16.86 -16.46
CA ASN A 151 -1.57 -17.71 -17.62
C ASN A 151 -2.84 -17.33 -18.40
N ASN A 152 -3.36 -16.11 -18.22
CA ASN A 152 -4.59 -15.67 -18.88
C ASN A 152 -4.58 -14.16 -19.19
N LEU A 153 -3.86 -13.76 -20.24
CA LEU A 153 -3.78 -12.36 -20.68
C LEU A 153 -5.17 -11.75 -21.00
N LYS A 154 -6.12 -12.57 -21.48
CA LYS A 154 -7.49 -12.12 -21.73
C LYS A 154 -8.17 -11.67 -20.44
N ALA A 155 -8.02 -12.42 -19.35
CA ALA A 155 -8.54 -12.03 -18.03
C ALA A 155 -7.89 -10.73 -17.53
N THR A 156 -6.58 -10.57 -17.71
CA THR A 156 -5.87 -9.32 -17.40
C THR A 156 -6.45 -8.13 -18.17
N GLN A 157 -6.67 -8.26 -19.48
CA GLN A 157 -7.26 -7.18 -20.28
C GLN A 157 -8.70 -6.87 -19.85
N ILE A 158 -9.52 -7.89 -19.61
CA ILE A 158 -10.89 -7.71 -19.12
C ILE A 158 -10.89 -6.94 -17.80
N PHE A 159 -10.02 -7.32 -16.86
CA PHE A 159 -9.89 -6.66 -15.58
C PHE A 159 -9.48 -5.19 -15.72
N LYS A 160 -8.42 -4.91 -16.49
CA LYS A 160 -7.94 -3.54 -16.73
C LYS A 160 -9.01 -2.66 -17.38
N ASN A 161 -9.68 -3.16 -18.42
CA ASN A 161 -10.76 -2.42 -19.09
C ASN A 161 -11.91 -2.14 -18.14
N PHE A 162 -12.27 -3.13 -17.32
CA PHE A 162 -13.33 -3.03 -16.34
C PHE A 162 -13.05 -1.97 -15.27
N CYS A 163 -11.79 -1.90 -14.81
CA CYS A 163 -11.39 -0.95 -13.79
C CYS A 163 -11.23 0.48 -14.32
N TYR A 164 -10.74 0.67 -15.56
CA TYR A 164 -10.22 1.98 -15.98
C TYR A 164 -10.78 2.56 -17.28
N GLU A 165 -11.18 1.72 -18.23
CA GLU A 165 -11.44 2.18 -19.60
C GLU A 165 -12.93 2.33 -19.90
N ASP A 166 -13.75 1.48 -19.29
CA ASP A 166 -15.18 1.42 -19.57
C ASP A 166 -15.97 2.28 -18.56
N GLY A 167 -16.53 3.38 -19.06
CA GLY A 167 -17.34 4.35 -18.31
C GLY A 167 -18.58 3.76 -17.62
N ARG A 168 -18.98 2.55 -17.97
CA ARG A 168 -20.10 1.83 -17.33
C ARG A 168 -19.73 1.24 -15.97
N TYR A 169 -18.43 1.13 -15.66
CA TYR A 169 -17.92 0.45 -14.47
C TYR A 169 -17.24 1.43 -13.51
N PHE A 170 -15.99 1.16 -13.10
CA PHE A 170 -15.32 1.93 -12.06
C PHE A 170 -14.81 3.30 -12.53
N GLN A 171 -14.64 3.52 -13.84
CA GLN A 171 -14.01 4.73 -14.38
C GLN A 171 -14.62 6.03 -13.83
N SER A 172 -15.94 6.10 -13.67
CA SER A 172 -16.66 7.29 -13.19
C SER A 172 -16.44 7.62 -11.71
N VAL A 173 -15.90 6.68 -10.93
CA VAL A 173 -15.71 6.81 -9.47
C VAL A 173 -14.24 6.73 -9.03
N LEU A 174 -13.30 6.65 -9.99
CA LEU A 174 -11.88 6.63 -9.71
C LEU A 174 -11.43 7.97 -9.12
N PRO A 175 -10.81 7.99 -7.94
CA PRO A 175 -10.19 9.19 -7.42
C PRO A 175 -8.86 9.45 -8.16
N SER A 176 -8.44 10.70 -8.24
CA SER A 176 -7.22 11.10 -8.98
C SER A 176 -5.94 10.42 -8.48
N GLN A 177 -5.90 10.01 -7.21
CA GLN A 177 -4.76 9.31 -6.61
C GLN A 177 -4.50 7.93 -7.23
N ILE A 178 -5.50 7.32 -7.88
CA ILE A 178 -5.32 6.02 -8.54
C ILE A 178 -4.28 6.09 -9.66
N GLU A 179 -4.12 7.22 -10.33
CA GLU A 179 -3.12 7.35 -11.39
C GLU A 179 -1.68 7.21 -10.85
N ILE A 180 -1.43 7.70 -9.63
CA ILE A 180 -0.12 7.53 -8.97
C ILE A 180 0.15 6.05 -8.71
N ILE A 181 -0.86 5.30 -8.24
CA ILE A 181 -0.74 3.85 -7.98
C ILE A 181 -0.53 3.10 -9.30
N ARG A 182 -1.30 3.40 -10.35
CA ARG A 182 -1.19 2.76 -11.68
C ARG A 182 0.15 3.03 -12.35
N CYS A 183 0.72 4.23 -12.15
CA CYS A 183 2.09 4.53 -12.56
C CYS A 183 3.15 3.95 -11.61
N LEU A 184 2.75 3.17 -10.60
CA LEU A 184 3.63 2.58 -9.59
C LEU A 184 4.50 3.62 -8.90
N GLY A 185 3.97 4.82 -8.65
CA GLY A 185 4.66 5.95 -8.03
C GLY A 185 5.79 6.56 -8.86
N GLN A 186 5.95 6.19 -10.13
CA GLN A 186 7.08 6.66 -10.95
C GLN A 186 7.06 8.17 -11.24
N ASN A 187 5.89 8.79 -11.08
CA ASN A 187 5.72 10.24 -11.20
C ASN A 187 6.06 11.00 -9.90
N ILE A 188 6.43 10.30 -8.82
CA ILE A 188 6.83 10.93 -7.56
C ILE A 188 8.30 11.32 -7.63
N GLU A 189 8.57 12.63 -7.65
CA GLU A 189 9.94 13.15 -7.63
C GLU A 189 10.44 13.31 -6.19
N ILE A 190 11.37 12.43 -5.78
CA ILE A 190 12.06 12.56 -4.49
C ILE A 190 13.06 13.74 -4.57
N PRO A 191 12.96 14.77 -3.70
CA PRO A 191 13.79 15.97 -3.82
C PRO A 191 15.29 15.66 -3.60
N LYS A 192 16.08 15.72 -4.68
CA LYS A 192 17.55 15.49 -4.64
C LYS A 192 18.31 16.53 -3.80
N SER A 193 17.69 17.65 -3.46
CA SER A 193 18.23 18.62 -2.50
C SER A 193 18.20 18.09 -1.06
N MET A 194 17.24 17.22 -0.72
CA MET A 194 17.02 16.67 0.61
C MET A 194 17.51 15.23 0.75
N PHE A 195 17.51 14.47 -0.34
CA PHE A 195 17.83 13.04 -0.35
C PHE A 195 18.92 12.68 -1.34
N GLU A 196 19.63 11.60 -1.04
CA GLU A 196 20.69 10.99 -1.85
C GLU A 196 20.52 9.47 -1.93
N ASN A 197 21.32 8.82 -2.78
CA ASN A 197 21.31 7.38 -2.99
C ASN A 197 19.91 6.83 -3.32
N ILE A 198 19.13 7.59 -4.10
CA ILE A 198 17.76 7.20 -4.46
C ILE A 198 17.80 5.94 -5.33
N VAL A 199 17.13 4.90 -4.87
CA VAL A 199 16.99 3.61 -5.56
C VAL A 199 15.50 3.34 -5.76
N SER A 200 15.14 2.85 -6.94
CA SER A 200 13.82 2.31 -7.18
C SER A 200 13.90 1.04 -8.01
N GLU A 201 12.96 0.14 -7.78
CA GLU A 201 12.76 -1.04 -8.62
C GLU A 201 11.27 -1.22 -8.90
N VAL A 202 10.97 -1.81 -10.06
CA VAL A 202 9.61 -2.06 -10.52
C VAL A 202 9.49 -3.51 -10.97
N ASN A 203 8.36 -4.14 -10.67
CA ASN A 203 7.97 -5.45 -11.19
C ASN A 203 6.74 -5.33 -12.07
N TYR A 204 6.87 -5.80 -13.32
CA TYR A 204 5.78 -5.91 -14.29
C TYR A 204 5.57 -7.40 -14.64
N PRO A 205 4.65 -8.09 -13.94
CA PRO A 205 4.41 -9.51 -14.18
C PRO A 205 4.02 -9.77 -15.64
N GLY A 206 4.46 -10.90 -16.19
CA GLY A 206 4.09 -11.33 -17.55
C GLY A 206 4.85 -10.63 -18.69
N THR A 207 5.80 -9.74 -18.40
CA THR A 207 6.77 -9.26 -19.39
C THR A 207 8.00 -10.17 -19.43
N SER A 208 8.69 -10.24 -20.57
CA SER A 208 9.91 -11.06 -20.74
C SER A 208 11.09 -10.61 -19.86
N GLY A 209 10.99 -9.44 -19.23
CA GLY A 209 11.91 -8.98 -18.20
C GLY A 209 11.35 -9.30 -16.82
N ARG A 210 11.92 -10.30 -16.14
CA ARG A 210 11.69 -10.52 -14.70
C ARG A 210 12.03 -9.20 -13.98
N GLY A 211 11.01 -8.50 -13.49
CA GLY A 211 11.22 -7.28 -12.71
C GLY A 211 11.80 -7.59 -11.32
N SER A 212 11.68 -6.65 -10.39
CA SER A 212 12.22 -6.82 -9.02
C SER A 212 11.77 -8.14 -8.39
N THR A 213 12.72 -8.97 -7.97
CA THR A 213 12.42 -10.15 -7.13
C THR A 213 12.25 -9.76 -5.65
N GLN A 214 12.64 -8.55 -5.27
CA GLN A 214 12.61 -8.11 -3.87
C GLN A 214 11.19 -7.76 -3.43
N PHE A 215 10.40 -7.14 -4.30
CA PHE A 215 9.00 -6.85 -4.01
C PHE A 215 8.06 -7.56 -4.98
N ARG A 216 7.96 -8.89 -4.89
CA ARG A 216 7.05 -9.68 -5.71
C ARG A 216 5.89 -10.20 -4.88
N ILE A 217 4.65 -9.93 -5.33
CA ILE A 217 3.44 -10.47 -4.69
C ILE A 217 2.77 -11.42 -5.68
N THR A 218 2.72 -12.71 -5.32
CA THR A 218 2.00 -13.74 -6.06
C THR A 218 1.00 -14.43 -5.13
N LYS A 219 -0.22 -14.67 -5.59
CA LYS A 219 -1.26 -15.37 -4.84
C LYS A 219 -2.06 -16.29 -5.75
N TRP A 220 -2.59 -17.36 -5.18
CA TRP A 220 -3.59 -18.22 -5.80
C TRP A 220 -4.96 -17.78 -5.31
N PHE A 221 -5.73 -17.09 -6.15
CA PHE A 221 -7.04 -16.55 -5.80
C PHE A 221 -8.15 -17.35 -6.45
N SER A 222 -9.14 -17.75 -5.66
CA SER A 222 -10.48 -18.08 -6.18
C SER A 222 -11.18 -16.80 -6.65
N LEU A 223 -12.31 -16.94 -7.36
CA LEU A 223 -13.18 -15.80 -7.68
C LEU A 223 -13.68 -15.11 -6.40
N GLN A 224 -13.97 -15.88 -5.35
CA GLN A 224 -14.36 -15.34 -4.06
C GLN A 224 -13.24 -14.53 -3.40
N ASP A 225 -11.99 -15.00 -3.49
CA ASP A 225 -10.84 -14.25 -2.95
C ASP A 225 -10.62 -12.93 -3.70
N LEU A 226 -10.74 -12.96 -5.03
CA LEU A 226 -10.65 -11.75 -5.86
C LEU A 226 -11.77 -10.76 -5.51
N ARG A 227 -13.02 -11.25 -5.39
CA ARG A 227 -14.17 -10.45 -4.95
C ARG A 227 -13.92 -9.82 -3.58
N ASN A 228 -13.46 -10.61 -2.61
CA ASN A 228 -13.18 -10.17 -1.26
C ASN A 228 -12.09 -9.09 -1.24
N PHE A 229 -10.99 -9.31 -1.98
CA PHE A 229 -9.93 -8.32 -2.16
C PHE A 229 -10.46 -7.01 -2.76
N MET A 230 -11.24 -7.08 -3.85
CA MET A 230 -11.81 -5.91 -4.50
C MET A 230 -12.80 -5.15 -3.60
N SER A 231 -13.49 -5.84 -2.70
CA SER A 231 -14.43 -5.20 -1.77
C SER A 231 -13.75 -4.22 -0.79
N THR A 232 -12.43 -4.32 -0.62
CA THR A 232 -11.61 -3.45 0.25
C THR A 232 -11.12 -2.16 -0.47
N TRP A 233 -11.52 -1.94 -1.71
CA TRP A 233 -11.06 -0.81 -2.51
C TRP A 233 -11.83 0.48 -2.19
N GLY A 234 -11.11 1.60 -2.07
CA GLY A 234 -11.71 2.91 -1.81
C GLY A 234 -12.71 3.35 -2.88
N TYR A 235 -12.43 3.09 -4.15
CA TYR A 235 -13.34 3.43 -5.25
C TYR A 235 -14.52 2.46 -5.40
N TYR A 236 -14.43 1.24 -4.86
CA TYR A 236 -15.60 0.38 -4.73
C TYR A 236 -16.60 0.97 -3.71
N GLN A 237 -16.11 1.51 -2.60
CA GLN A 237 -16.98 2.25 -1.66
C GLN A 237 -17.59 3.49 -2.31
N ASN A 238 -16.83 4.26 -3.10
CA ASN A 238 -17.38 5.38 -3.87
C ASN A 238 -18.49 4.90 -4.83
N TRP A 239 -18.30 3.75 -5.49
CA TRP A 239 -19.31 3.16 -6.38
C TRP A 239 -20.59 2.82 -5.62
N LEU A 240 -20.48 2.14 -4.47
CA LEU A 240 -21.63 1.80 -3.61
C LEU A 240 -22.40 3.04 -3.15
N GLU A 241 -21.68 4.12 -2.81
CA GLU A 241 -22.30 5.39 -2.40
C GLU A 241 -23.13 6.03 -3.51
N GLN A 242 -22.67 5.96 -4.76
CA GLN A 242 -23.34 6.56 -5.93
C GLN A 242 -24.48 5.71 -6.50
N ASN A 243 -24.48 4.40 -6.24
CA ASN A 243 -25.39 3.44 -6.86
C ASN A 243 -26.38 2.79 -5.87
N LYS A 244 -26.72 3.49 -4.77
CA LYS A 244 -27.70 3.02 -3.78
C LYS A 244 -29.09 2.86 -4.42
N GLY A 245 -29.64 1.63 -4.45
CA GLY A 245 -31.09 1.42 -4.65
C GLY A 245 -31.54 0.37 -5.67
N ASN A 246 -30.69 -0.08 -6.60
CA ASN A 246 -30.76 -1.37 -7.32
C ASN A 246 -29.86 -1.32 -8.55
N CYS A 247 -28.77 -2.06 -8.48
CA CYS A 247 -28.06 -2.62 -9.62
C CYS A 247 -27.36 -3.89 -9.12
N GLU A 248 -27.08 -4.81 -10.04
CA GLU A 248 -26.16 -5.89 -9.76
C GLU A 248 -24.83 -5.30 -9.25
N ASP A 249 -24.30 -5.86 -8.16
CA ASP A 249 -23.00 -5.46 -7.61
C ASP A 249 -21.94 -5.50 -8.71
N ILE A 250 -21.24 -4.38 -8.92
CA ILE A 250 -20.26 -4.22 -9.99
C ILE A 250 -19.15 -5.28 -9.94
N ILE A 251 -18.77 -5.76 -8.76
CA ILE A 251 -17.78 -6.83 -8.64
C ILE A 251 -18.38 -8.15 -9.14
N GLU A 252 -19.66 -8.43 -8.89
CA GLU A 252 -20.35 -9.61 -9.42
C GLU A 252 -20.43 -9.59 -10.95
N VAL A 253 -20.64 -8.42 -11.55
CA VAL A 253 -20.58 -8.25 -13.01
C VAL A 253 -19.22 -8.68 -13.56
N LEU A 254 -18.12 -8.27 -12.91
CA LEU A 254 -16.77 -8.72 -13.29
C LEU A 254 -16.61 -10.23 -13.10
N MET A 255 -17.06 -10.80 -11.99
CA MET A 255 -16.98 -12.25 -11.74
C MET A 255 -17.72 -13.03 -12.83
N LYS A 256 -18.91 -12.60 -13.23
CA LYS A 256 -19.66 -13.21 -14.35
C LYS A 256 -18.90 -13.10 -15.67
N LYS A 257 -18.27 -11.96 -15.94
CA LYS A 257 -17.47 -11.74 -17.16
C LYS A 257 -16.24 -12.64 -17.23
N LEU A 258 -15.53 -12.81 -16.10
CA LEU A 258 -14.40 -13.74 -16.02
C LEU A 258 -14.84 -15.20 -16.21
N LYS A 259 -15.99 -15.60 -15.67
CA LYS A 259 -16.56 -16.94 -15.90
C LYS A 259 -16.92 -17.16 -17.37
N SER A 260 -17.71 -16.26 -17.96
CA SER A 260 -18.25 -16.43 -19.32
C SER A 260 -17.19 -16.29 -20.41
N GLU A 261 -16.23 -15.38 -20.25
CA GLU A 261 -15.28 -15.07 -21.31
C GLU A 261 -13.90 -15.71 -21.12
N CYS A 262 -13.51 -16.04 -19.88
CA CYS A 262 -12.22 -16.65 -19.59
C CYS A 262 -12.35 -18.09 -19.05
N GLY A 263 -13.57 -18.62 -18.90
CA GLY A 263 -13.81 -19.97 -18.41
C GLY A 263 -13.46 -20.16 -16.94
N PHE A 264 -13.49 -19.09 -16.14
CA PHE A 264 -13.21 -19.19 -14.72
C PHE A 264 -14.32 -19.98 -14.01
N LYS A 265 -13.94 -20.74 -12.97
CA LYS A 265 -14.83 -21.61 -12.21
C LYS A 265 -14.71 -21.32 -10.71
N GLU A 266 -15.81 -21.47 -9.98
CA GLU A 266 -15.89 -21.11 -8.56
C GLU A 266 -14.99 -21.98 -7.67
N GLU A 267 -14.87 -23.25 -8.01
CA GLU A 267 -14.08 -24.24 -7.27
C GLU A 267 -12.57 -24.16 -7.55
N LYS A 268 -12.14 -23.29 -8.47
CA LYS A 268 -10.75 -23.18 -8.91
C LYS A 268 -10.07 -21.93 -8.38
N THR A 269 -8.76 -22.03 -8.22
CA THR A 269 -7.88 -20.89 -7.97
C THR A 269 -7.04 -20.59 -9.20
N TYR A 270 -6.66 -19.32 -9.31
CA TYR A 270 -5.90 -18.76 -10.42
C TYR A 270 -4.69 -18.04 -9.85
N GLU A 271 -3.54 -18.22 -10.49
CA GLU A 271 -2.32 -17.51 -10.11
C GLU A 271 -2.39 -16.07 -10.60
N LEU A 272 -2.38 -15.15 -9.64
CA LEU A 272 -2.31 -13.71 -9.86
C LEU A 272 -0.97 -13.20 -9.33
N GLU A 273 -0.36 -12.29 -10.07
CA GLU A 273 0.81 -11.55 -9.63
C GLU A 273 0.56 -10.07 -9.81
N TRP A 274 0.96 -9.25 -8.84
CA TRP A 274 0.71 -7.81 -8.88
C TRP A 274 1.89 -7.07 -9.48
N GLU A 275 1.58 -6.05 -10.27
CA GLU A 275 2.53 -4.98 -10.58
C GLU A 275 2.93 -4.29 -9.28
N THR A 276 4.23 -4.10 -9.05
CA THR A 276 4.74 -3.52 -7.80
C THR A 276 5.91 -2.59 -8.05
N SER A 277 6.17 -1.70 -7.11
CA SER A 277 7.39 -0.91 -7.06
C SER A 277 7.77 -0.54 -5.64
N TYR A 278 9.04 -0.25 -5.42
CA TYR A 278 9.48 0.39 -4.18
C TYR A 278 10.55 1.44 -4.47
N TYR A 279 10.67 2.39 -3.55
CA TYR A 279 11.55 3.54 -3.62
C TYR A 279 12.25 3.69 -2.28
N LEU A 280 13.57 3.83 -2.31
CA LEU A 280 14.41 4.03 -1.15
C LEU A 280 15.21 5.31 -1.35
N ALA A 281 15.34 6.11 -0.30
CA ALA A 281 16.12 7.33 -0.34
C ALA A 281 16.79 7.55 1.01
N ARG A 282 17.99 8.12 0.99
CA ARG A 282 18.74 8.46 2.21
C ARG A 282 18.66 9.94 2.46
N LYS A 283 18.31 10.36 3.68
CA LYS A 283 18.38 11.78 4.05
C LYS A 283 19.83 12.26 3.97
N LYS A 284 20.07 13.34 3.22
CA LYS A 284 21.37 14.02 3.19
C LYS A 284 21.71 14.56 4.57
N ALA A 285 22.97 14.41 4.97
CA ALA A 285 23.47 15.18 6.10
C ALA A 285 23.49 16.66 5.71
N SER A 286 23.07 17.54 6.63
CA SER A 286 23.38 18.95 6.48
C SER A 286 24.91 19.09 6.50
N ILE A 287 25.46 19.64 5.41
CA ILE A 287 26.88 20.00 5.31
C ILE A 287 27.17 21.13 6.29
#